data_AF-A0A5P1EAT3-F1
#
_entry.id   AF-A0A5P1EAT3-F1
#
_cell.length_a   1.000
_cell.length_b   1.000
_cell.length_c   1.000
_cell.angle_alpha   90.00
_cell.angle_beta   90.00
_cell.angle_gamma   90.00
#
_symmetry.space_group_name_H-M   'P 1'
#
loop_
_entity.id
_entity.type
_entity.pdbx_description
1 polymer ?
#
loop_
_entity_poly.entity_id
_entity_poly.type
_entity_poly.pdbx_seq_one_letter_code
_entity_poly.pdbx_strand_id
1 'polypeptide(L)'
;MASFEQDLHRPSHSIEDPPPPKNRPIIEIADAEDLKRKSKRVASLDIFRGLTVAIMILVDDAGGEWPVIAHAPWNGCNLADFVMPFFLFIVGMAIPLSLKRIPNRLLAVKRVMIRTLKLLFWGILLQGGYSHAPDKLTYGVDMKHIRWCGILQRIALAYVIVSLLEILTKNAKVVTESPDHLSIFKLYCWQWLLGICILGIYLIVIYTTYVPDWVYTVKDIDSRDYGKVFAVKCGTRGRLDPPCNAVGYIDRQVLGINHMYQHPAWKRSKACTYDSPHAGPFRKDAPSWCHGPFEPEGILSSISAILSTIIGVHFGHVLVHMKQFL
;
A
#
# COMPACT_ATOMS: atom_id res chain seq x y z
N MET A 1 69.86 71.99 -5.62
CA MET A 1 70.65 71.03 -6.43
C MET A 1 69.83 69.74 -6.50
N ALA A 2 68.74 69.78 -7.29
CA ALA A 2 68.55 69.15 -8.61
C ALA A 2 68.18 67.64 -8.47
N SER A 3 66.88 67.30 -8.53
CA SER A 3 66.11 66.74 -9.68
C SER A 3 66.38 65.24 -9.88
N PHE A 4 65.46 64.29 -9.65
CA PHE A 4 64.22 63.92 -10.39
C PHE A 4 64.43 63.62 -11.88
N GLU A 5 63.77 62.52 -12.32
CA GLU A 5 63.80 61.81 -13.63
C GLU A 5 64.93 60.76 -13.80
N GLN A 6 64.72 59.57 -14.37
CA GLN A 6 63.81 59.18 -15.45
C GLN A 6 63.68 57.65 -15.54
N ASP A 7 62.44 57.15 -15.72
CA ASP A 7 62.13 55.77 -16.13
C ASP A 7 62.50 55.54 -17.61
N LEU A 8 63.04 54.36 -17.88
CA LEU A 8 63.58 53.94 -19.18
C LEU A 8 62.50 53.26 -20.06
N HIS A 9 62.33 53.82 -21.26
CA HIS A 9 61.55 53.32 -22.40
C HIS A 9 61.85 51.87 -22.86
N ARG A 10 60.80 51.09 -23.22
CA ARG A 10 60.65 50.37 -24.53
C ARG A 10 59.27 49.71 -24.74
N PRO A 11 58.87 49.35 -25.99
CA PRO A 11 57.51 49.49 -26.49
C PRO A 11 56.71 48.18 -26.58
N SER A 12 55.41 48.38 -26.82
CA SER A 12 54.32 47.44 -27.06
C SER A 12 54.62 46.23 -27.95
N HIS A 13 54.41 45.03 -27.40
CA HIS A 13 53.98 43.84 -28.16
C HIS A 13 52.60 43.43 -27.66
N SER A 14 51.58 43.67 -28.48
CA SER A 14 50.23 43.14 -28.32
C SER A 14 50.24 41.64 -28.62
N ILE A 15 50.09 40.81 -27.58
CA ILE A 15 49.66 39.43 -27.73
C ILE A 15 48.13 39.50 -27.73
N GLU A 16 47.52 39.36 -28.90
CA GLU A 16 46.07 39.14 -29.01
C GLU A 16 45.75 37.77 -28.40
N ASP A 17 44.95 37.76 -27.33
CA ASP A 17 44.32 36.54 -26.83
C ASP A 17 43.41 35.96 -27.93
N PRO A 18 43.43 34.64 -28.19
CA PRO A 18 42.52 34.04 -29.16
C PRO A 18 41.06 34.28 -28.72
N PRO A 19 40.15 34.59 -29.67
CA PRO A 19 38.77 34.90 -29.33
C PRO A 19 38.11 33.72 -28.61
N PRO A 20 37.19 33.97 -27.66
CA PRO A 20 36.44 32.92 -27.00
C PRO A 20 35.71 32.08 -28.06
N PRO A 21 35.70 30.73 -27.94
CA PRO A 21 35.06 29.89 -28.94
C PRO A 21 33.58 30.26 -29.07
N LYS A 22 33.23 30.80 -30.24
CA LYS A 22 31.84 31.06 -30.65
C LYS A 22 31.09 29.73 -30.69
N ASN A 23 29.94 29.72 -30.03
CA ASN A 23 28.91 28.68 -30.07
C ASN A 23 29.30 27.32 -29.45
N ARG A 24 29.35 27.28 -28.11
CA ARG A 24 28.91 26.05 -27.42
C ARG A 24 27.38 26.02 -27.53
N PRO A 25 26.75 24.97 -28.07
CA PRO A 25 25.30 24.97 -28.25
C PRO A 25 24.62 25.10 -26.89
N ILE A 26 23.79 26.14 -26.73
CA ILE A 26 22.93 26.35 -25.55
C ILE A 26 22.07 25.09 -25.28
N ILE A 27 21.83 24.29 -26.31
CA ILE A 27 21.14 22.99 -26.28
C ILE A 27 21.90 21.97 -25.41
N GLU A 28 23.24 21.88 -25.49
CA GLU A 28 24.00 20.93 -24.65
C GLU A 28 24.02 21.32 -23.17
N ILE A 29 23.96 22.62 -22.85
CA ILE A 29 23.92 23.10 -21.46
C ILE A 29 22.51 22.89 -20.89
N ALA A 30 21.46 23.13 -21.68
CA ALA A 30 20.08 22.85 -21.29
C ALA A 30 19.81 21.35 -21.11
N ASP A 31 20.33 20.51 -22.02
CA ASP A 31 20.20 19.05 -21.94
C ASP A 31 21.04 18.49 -20.78
N ALA A 32 22.23 19.04 -20.50
CA ALA A 32 23.04 18.65 -19.36
C ALA A 32 22.41 19.10 -18.03
N GLU A 33 21.76 20.26 -17.95
CA GLU A 33 21.02 20.67 -16.75
C GLU A 33 19.73 19.87 -16.54
N ASP A 34 19.01 19.51 -17.60
CA ASP A 34 17.80 18.67 -17.51
C ASP A 34 18.15 17.20 -17.16
N LEU A 35 19.31 16.69 -17.64
CA LEU A 35 19.88 15.41 -17.21
C LEU A 35 20.42 15.44 -15.77
N LYS A 36 20.89 16.61 -15.29
CA LYS A 36 21.48 16.78 -13.94
C LYS A 36 20.44 17.09 -12.88
N ARG A 37 19.23 17.49 -13.25
CA ARG A 37 18.06 17.45 -12.35
C ARG A 37 17.51 16.03 -12.19
N LYS A 38 18.40 15.03 -12.06
CA LYS A 38 18.07 13.71 -11.53
C LYS A 38 17.36 13.94 -10.20
N SER A 39 16.06 13.65 -10.18
CA SER A 39 15.27 13.77 -8.97
C SER A 39 15.98 12.99 -7.86
N LYS A 40 16.50 13.69 -6.85
CA LYS A 40 17.12 13.02 -5.70
C LYS A 40 16.07 12.10 -5.09
N ARG A 41 16.25 10.79 -5.28
CA ARG A 41 15.42 9.77 -4.65
C ARG A 41 15.52 9.94 -3.13
N VAL A 42 14.46 9.59 -2.42
CA VAL A 42 14.45 9.66 -0.96
C VAL A 42 15.08 8.36 -0.46
N ALA A 43 16.38 8.39 -0.14
CA ALA A 43 17.14 7.20 0.23
C ALA A 43 16.51 6.44 1.43
N SER A 44 16.02 7.17 2.45
CA SER A 44 15.33 6.56 3.59
C SER A 44 14.07 5.80 3.19
N LEU A 45 13.31 6.30 2.22
CA LEU A 45 12.11 5.64 1.71
C LEU A 45 12.47 4.39 0.89
N ASP A 46 13.53 4.46 0.10
CA ASP A 46 14.03 3.32 -0.67
C ASP A 46 14.54 2.20 0.27
N ILE A 47 15.25 2.55 1.35
CA ILE A 47 15.71 1.61 2.39
C ILE A 47 14.50 1.01 3.12
N PHE A 48 13.54 1.82 3.56
CA PHE A 48 12.36 1.33 4.27
C PHE A 48 11.53 0.37 3.41
N ARG A 49 11.41 0.65 2.11
CA ARG A 49 10.78 -0.27 1.16
C ARG A 49 11.56 -1.59 1.02
N GLY A 50 12.88 -1.52 0.91
CA GLY A 50 13.74 -2.71 0.85
C GLY A 50 13.59 -3.58 2.10
N LEU A 51 13.61 -2.95 3.29
CA LEU A 51 13.38 -3.62 4.56
C LEU A 51 11.98 -4.26 4.64
N THR A 52 10.95 -3.54 4.20
CA THR A 52 9.57 -4.07 4.20
C THR A 52 9.45 -5.32 3.31
N VAL A 53 10.10 -5.32 2.13
CA VAL A 53 10.15 -6.50 1.25
C VAL A 53 10.94 -7.65 1.89
N ALA A 54 12.05 -7.35 2.56
CA ALA A 54 12.82 -8.38 3.27
C ALA A 54 12.02 -9.02 4.42
N ILE A 55 11.28 -8.21 5.18
CA ILE A 55 10.37 -8.72 6.22
C ILE A 55 9.25 -9.56 5.60
N MET A 56 8.63 -9.11 4.50
CA MET A 56 7.60 -9.87 3.78
C MET A 56 8.11 -11.27 3.41
N ILE A 57 9.27 -11.36 2.77
CA ILE A 57 9.88 -12.65 2.39
C ILE A 57 10.14 -13.51 3.65
N LEU A 58 10.69 -12.92 4.71
CA LEU A 58 10.97 -13.63 5.95
C LEU A 58 9.70 -14.23 6.59
N VAL A 59 8.62 -13.45 6.68
CA VAL A 59 7.38 -13.94 7.32
C VAL A 59 6.61 -14.92 6.44
N ASP A 60 6.70 -14.79 5.12
CA ASP A 60 6.06 -15.71 4.18
C ASP A 60 6.75 -17.09 4.20
N ASP A 61 8.09 -17.12 4.28
CA ASP A 61 8.85 -18.38 4.26
C ASP A 61 9.00 -19.01 5.66
N ALA A 62 9.28 -18.22 6.70
CA ALA A 62 9.54 -18.73 8.05
C ALA A 62 8.32 -18.68 8.99
N GLY A 63 7.21 -18.05 8.58
CA GLY A 63 6.03 -17.90 9.43
C GLY A 63 5.32 -19.23 9.76
N GLY A 64 5.47 -20.26 8.93
CA GLY A 64 4.94 -21.60 9.23
C GLY A 64 5.59 -22.20 10.48
N GLU A 65 6.92 -22.11 10.55
CA GLU A 65 7.73 -22.70 11.63
C GLU A 65 7.79 -21.80 12.87
N TRP A 66 7.68 -20.48 12.69
CA TRP A 66 7.75 -19.50 13.78
C TRP A 66 6.46 -18.67 13.87
N PRO A 67 5.44 -19.15 14.62
CA PRO A 67 4.14 -18.46 14.72
C PRO A 67 4.21 -17.04 15.28
N VAL A 68 5.28 -16.68 16.01
CA VAL A 68 5.51 -15.33 16.55
C VAL A 68 5.73 -14.30 15.44
N ILE A 69 6.29 -14.71 14.30
CA ILE A 69 6.49 -13.81 13.15
C ILE A 69 5.37 -13.91 12.11
N ALA A 70 4.55 -14.96 12.14
CA ALA A 70 3.38 -15.14 11.28
C ALA A 70 2.17 -14.34 11.74
N HIS A 71 1.15 -14.21 10.89
CA HIS A 71 -0.11 -13.52 11.23
C HIS A 71 -0.75 -14.04 12.53
N ALA A 72 -1.20 -13.15 13.41
CA ALA A 72 -1.97 -13.57 14.58
C ALA A 72 -3.24 -14.35 14.14
N PRO A 73 -3.68 -15.39 14.87
CA PRO A 73 -4.87 -16.15 14.48
C PRO A 73 -6.14 -15.29 14.40
N TRP A 74 -6.30 -14.32 15.30
CA TRP A 74 -7.35 -13.31 15.23
C TRP A 74 -7.00 -12.07 16.02
N ASN A 75 -6.93 -12.22 17.35
CA ASN A 75 -6.49 -11.18 18.27
C ASN A 75 -4.99 -11.29 18.50
N GLY A 76 -4.29 -10.17 18.38
CA GLY A 76 -2.84 -10.09 18.50
C GLY A 76 -2.24 -9.21 17.41
N CYS A 77 -0.94 -8.99 17.48
CA CYS A 77 -0.19 -8.28 16.45
C CYS A 77 1.23 -8.86 16.42
N ASN A 78 1.53 -9.57 15.33
CA ASN A 78 2.80 -10.21 15.08
C ASN A 78 3.55 -9.50 13.95
N LEU A 79 4.80 -9.91 13.67
CA LEU A 79 5.65 -9.24 12.68
C LEU A 79 5.00 -9.15 11.28
N ALA A 80 4.35 -10.22 10.81
CA ALA A 80 3.64 -10.25 9.52
C ALA A 80 2.52 -9.19 9.41
N ASP A 81 1.87 -8.85 10.53
CA ASP A 81 0.73 -7.95 10.54
C ASP A 81 1.13 -6.49 10.23
N PHE A 82 2.42 -6.15 10.36
CA PHE A 82 2.95 -4.82 10.04
C PHE A 82 3.29 -4.63 8.56
N VAL A 83 3.51 -5.71 7.80
CA VAL A 83 4.02 -5.65 6.42
C VAL A 83 3.07 -4.86 5.51
N MET A 84 1.78 -5.18 5.55
CA MET A 84 0.79 -4.53 4.70
C MET A 84 0.59 -3.03 5.05
N PRO A 85 0.43 -2.63 6.33
CA PRO A 85 0.47 -1.22 6.71
C PRO A 85 1.72 -0.46 6.23
N PHE A 86 2.91 -1.08 6.30
CA PHE A 86 4.15 -0.45 5.81
C PHE A 86 4.13 -0.22 4.31
N PHE A 87 3.69 -1.18 3.50
CA PHE A 87 3.53 -0.99 2.06
C PHE A 87 2.56 0.14 1.72
N LEU A 88 1.41 0.19 2.39
CA LEU A 88 0.40 1.22 2.18
C LEU A 88 0.91 2.61 2.58
N PHE A 89 1.68 2.69 3.67
CA PHE A 89 2.34 3.91 4.10
C PHE A 89 3.38 4.39 3.06
N ILE A 90 4.25 3.50 2.57
CA ILE A 90 5.25 3.80 1.53
C ILE A 90 4.56 4.30 0.24
N VAL A 91 3.51 3.59 -0.19
CA VAL A 91 2.72 3.98 -1.37
C VAL A 91 2.11 5.35 -1.17
N GLY A 92 1.51 5.62 0.01
CA GLY A 92 0.97 6.91 0.38
C GLY A 92 2.01 8.04 0.30
N MET A 93 3.18 7.84 0.92
CA MET A 93 4.27 8.83 0.89
C MET A 93 4.75 9.15 -0.53
N ALA A 94 4.74 8.15 -1.43
CA ALA A 94 5.19 8.32 -2.80
C ALA A 94 4.20 9.11 -3.69
N ILE A 95 2.91 9.17 -3.32
CA ILE A 95 1.87 9.89 -4.10
C ILE A 95 2.22 11.37 -4.29
N PRO A 96 2.35 12.20 -3.24
CA PRO A 96 2.63 13.63 -3.42
C PRO A 96 3.99 13.89 -4.08
N LEU A 97 4.99 13.05 -3.79
CA LEU A 97 6.33 13.13 -4.42
C LEU A 97 6.29 12.88 -5.94
N SER A 98 5.43 11.97 -6.39
CA SER A 98 5.28 11.63 -7.81
C SER A 98 4.39 12.62 -8.55
N LEU A 99 3.29 13.07 -7.93
CA LEU A 99 2.32 13.98 -8.52
C LEU A 99 2.80 15.45 -8.56
N LYS A 100 3.75 15.85 -7.69
CA LYS A 100 4.40 17.16 -7.76
C LYS A 100 5.07 17.40 -9.11
N ARG A 101 5.55 16.34 -9.76
CA ARG A 101 6.33 16.40 -11.01
C ARG A 101 5.47 16.49 -12.27
N ILE A 102 4.15 16.32 -12.15
CA ILE A 102 3.25 16.28 -13.29
C ILE A 102 2.41 17.56 -13.27
N PRO A 103 2.61 18.48 -14.25
CA PRO A 103 1.85 19.73 -14.30
C PRO A 103 0.42 19.50 -14.80
N ASN A 104 0.22 18.58 -15.75
CA ASN A 104 -1.09 18.33 -16.35
C ASN A 104 -1.90 17.28 -15.56
N ARG A 105 -3.09 17.67 -15.10
CA ARG A 105 -4.04 16.83 -14.36
C ARG A 105 -4.46 15.57 -15.13
N LEU A 106 -4.77 15.70 -16.41
CA LEU A 106 -5.20 14.57 -17.24
C LEU A 106 -4.08 13.54 -17.38
N LEU A 107 -2.84 14.02 -17.55
CA LEU A 107 -1.67 13.15 -17.61
C LEU A 107 -1.42 12.44 -16.27
N ALA A 108 -1.63 13.13 -15.15
CA ALA A 108 -1.54 12.54 -13.82
C ALA A 108 -2.57 11.41 -13.63
N VAL A 109 -3.84 11.66 -13.96
CA VAL A 109 -4.91 10.65 -13.90
C VAL A 109 -4.58 9.45 -14.80
N LYS A 110 -4.16 9.69 -16.05
CA LYS A 110 -3.77 8.60 -16.98
C LYS A 110 -2.65 7.74 -16.40
N ARG A 111 -1.61 8.34 -15.80
CA ARG A 111 -0.51 7.59 -15.17
C ARG A 111 -0.99 6.77 -13.97
N VAL A 112 -1.83 7.35 -13.11
CA VAL A 112 -2.44 6.66 -11.96
C VAL A 112 -3.26 5.45 -12.44
N MET A 113 -4.11 5.63 -13.45
CA MET A 113 -4.95 4.56 -14.00
C MET A 113 -4.12 3.43 -14.61
N ILE A 114 -3.11 3.74 -15.42
CA ILE A 114 -2.23 2.71 -16.01
C ILE A 114 -1.52 1.90 -14.91
N ARG A 115 -1.00 2.57 -13.88
CA ARG A 115 -0.35 1.88 -12.75
C ARG A 115 -1.33 1.00 -11.99
N THR A 116 -2.54 1.48 -11.75
CA THR A 116 -3.61 0.73 -11.08
C THR A 116 -3.98 -0.52 -11.89
N LEU A 117 -4.18 -0.39 -13.20
CA LEU A 117 -4.48 -1.53 -14.08
C LEU A 117 -3.35 -2.56 -14.09
N LYS A 118 -2.08 -2.14 -14.09
CA LYS A 118 -0.95 -3.06 -13.98
C LYS A 118 -0.97 -3.83 -12.66
N LEU A 119 -1.23 -3.16 -11.53
CA LEU A 119 -1.31 -3.81 -10.23
C LEU A 119 -2.48 -4.80 -10.15
N LEU A 120 -3.65 -4.44 -10.69
CA LEU A 120 -4.80 -5.35 -10.75
C LEU A 120 -4.50 -6.57 -11.63
N PHE A 121 -3.90 -6.36 -12.80
CA PHE A 121 -3.51 -7.43 -13.72
C PHE A 121 -2.55 -8.42 -13.06
N TRP A 122 -1.45 -7.92 -12.47
CA TRP A 122 -0.49 -8.77 -11.76
C TRP A 122 -1.10 -9.42 -10.50
N GLY A 123 -1.99 -8.73 -9.79
CA GLY A 123 -2.71 -9.29 -8.65
C GLY A 123 -3.57 -10.49 -9.02
N ILE A 124 -4.37 -10.36 -10.07
CA ILE A 124 -5.21 -11.45 -10.57
C ILE A 124 -4.35 -12.58 -11.15
N LEU A 125 -3.25 -12.26 -11.83
CA LEU A 125 -2.37 -13.29 -12.39
C LEU A 125 -1.69 -14.12 -11.29
N LEU A 126 -1.15 -13.47 -10.25
CA LEU A 126 -0.42 -14.15 -9.18
C LEU A 126 -1.33 -14.87 -8.19
N GLN A 127 -2.49 -14.29 -7.87
CA GLN A 127 -3.37 -14.81 -6.82
C GLN A 127 -4.64 -15.49 -7.35
N GLY A 128 -5.08 -15.15 -8.56
CA GLY A 128 -6.29 -15.68 -9.19
C GLY A 128 -6.16 -17.09 -9.74
N GLY A 129 -5.21 -17.88 -9.23
CA GLY A 129 -5.11 -19.30 -9.53
C GLY A 129 -4.35 -19.67 -10.81
N TYR A 130 -3.71 -18.73 -11.51
CA TYR A 130 -2.93 -19.09 -12.71
C TYR A 130 -1.77 -20.06 -12.40
N SER A 131 -1.23 -20.01 -11.19
CA SER A 131 -0.23 -20.94 -10.66
C SER A 131 -0.80 -21.66 -9.44
N HIS A 132 -1.06 -22.97 -9.55
CA HIS A 132 -1.51 -23.79 -8.42
C HIS A 132 -0.31 -24.40 -7.71
N ALA A 133 0.17 -23.76 -6.64
CA ALA A 133 1.30 -24.21 -5.80
C ALA A 133 2.64 -24.45 -6.56
N PRO A 134 3.81 -24.31 -5.92
CA PRO A 134 5.10 -24.52 -6.59
C PRO A 134 5.32 -25.96 -7.11
N ASP A 135 4.57 -26.91 -6.57
CA ASP A 135 4.73 -28.36 -6.72
C ASP A 135 3.67 -29.01 -7.64
N LYS A 136 2.62 -28.30 -8.07
CA LYS A 136 1.61 -28.84 -9.00
C LYS A 136 1.69 -28.14 -10.37
N LEU A 137 2.03 -28.90 -11.42
CA LEU A 137 2.14 -28.43 -12.82
C LEU A 137 0.77 -28.16 -13.48
N THR A 138 -0.24 -27.75 -12.71
CA THR A 138 -1.60 -27.44 -13.19
C THR A 138 -1.76 -25.94 -13.39
N TYR A 139 -1.77 -25.53 -14.66
CA TYR A 139 -1.99 -24.14 -15.09
C TYR A 139 -3.44 -23.94 -15.53
N GLY A 140 -4.10 -22.88 -15.06
CA GLY A 140 -5.46 -22.52 -15.49
C GLY A 140 -6.18 -21.64 -14.48
N VAL A 141 -7.13 -20.83 -14.93
CA VAL A 141 -7.96 -19.98 -14.05
C VAL A 141 -9.32 -20.63 -13.88
N ASP A 142 -9.63 -21.17 -12.71
CA ASP A 142 -10.99 -21.57 -12.39
C ASP A 142 -11.83 -20.34 -12.02
N MET A 143 -12.60 -19.85 -12.99
CA MET A 143 -13.45 -18.69 -12.82
C MET A 143 -14.50 -18.87 -11.69
N LYS A 144 -14.80 -20.10 -11.27
CA LYS A 144 -15.75 -20.37 -10.16
C LYS A 144 -15.11 -20.26 -8.78
N HIS A 145 -13.78 -20.27 -8.69
CA HIS A 145 -13.03 -20.26 -7.42
C HIS A 145 -11.93 -19.21 -7.37
N ILE A 146 -11.86 -18.32 -8.35
CA ILE A 146 -10.86 -17.25 -8.42
C ILE A 146 -10.97 -16.30 -7.21
N ARG A 147 -9.84 -16.00 -6.57
CA ARG A 147 -9.79 -15.01 -5.49
C ARG A 147 -9.69 -13.60 -6.07
N TRP A 148 -10.77 -12.84 -5.99
CA TRP A 148 -10.84 -11.47 -6.54
C TRP A 148 -10.13 -10.43 -5.67
N CYS A 149 -10.17 -10.63 -4.35
CA CYS A 149 -9.61 -9.72 -3.35
C CYS A 149 -8.24 -10.18 -2.87
N GLY A 150 -7.26 -9.27 -2.93
CA GLY A 150 -5.86 -9.59 -2.74
C GLY A 150 -5.01 -8.41 -2.33
N ILE A 151 -3.77 -8.69 -1.92
CA ILE A 151 -2.82 -7.66 -1.46
C ILE A 151 -2.59 -6.61 -2.55
N LEU A 152 -2.29 -7.05 -3.79
CA LEU A 152 -2.04 -6.13 -4.91
C LEU A 152 -3.30 -5.34 -5.31
N GLN A 153 -4.47 -5.98 -5.29
CA GLN A 153 -5.76 -5.37 -5.59
C GLN A 153 -6.13 -4.32 -4.53
N ARG A 154 -5.87 -4.61 -3.26
CA ARG A 154 -6.08 -3.69 -2.14
C ARG A 154 -5.15 -2.49 -2.21
N ILE A 155 -3.85 -2.71 -2.53
CA ILE A 155 -2.90 -1.62 -2.79
C ILE A 155 -3.36 -0.78 -3.99
N ALA A 156 -3.82 -1.42 -5.07
CA ALA A 156 -4.32 -0.73 -6.25
C ALA A 156 -5.54 0.16 -5.93
N LEU A 157 -6.51 -0.38 -5.17
CA LEU A 157 -7.71 0.35 -4.75
C LEU A 157 -7.35 1.55 -3.86
N ALA A 158 -6.53 1.35 -2.84
CA ALA A 158 -6.09 2.44 -1.97
C ALA A 158 -5.30 3.50 -2.76
N TYR A 159 -4.39 3.08 -3.64
CA TYR A 159 -3.61 3.97 -4.47
C TYR A 159 -4.47 4.83 -5.40
N VAL A 160 -5.43 4.24 -6.12
CA VAL A 160 -6.25 4.99 -7.08
C VAL A 160 -7.16 5.99 -6.36
N ILE A 161 -7.84 5.58 -5.28
CA ILE A 161 -8.75 6.47 -4.53
C ILE A 161 -7.97 7.66 -3.96
N VAL A 162 -6.85 7.39 -3.28
CA VAL A 162 -6.08 8.43 -2.60
C VAL A 162 -5.34 9.32 -3.60
N SER A 163 -4.81 8.77 -4.69
CA SER A 163 -4.16 9.55 -5.74
C SER A 163 -5.15 10.46 -6.48
N LEU A 164 -6.37 9.97 -6.77
CA LEU A 164 -7.41 10.80 -7.36
C LEU A 164 -7.80 11.93 -6.41
N LEU A 165 -8.05 11.63 -5.13
CA LEU A 165 -8.31 12.65 -4.11
C LEU A 165 -7.20 13.72 -4.06
N GLU A 166 -5.93 13.31 -4.08
CA GLU A 166 -4.79 14.22 -4.09
C GLU A 166 -4.82 15.12 -5.34
N ILE A 167 -5.06 14.54 -6.52
CA ILE A 167 -5.16 15.28 -7.79
C ILE A 167 -6.33 16.26 -7.77
N LEU A 168 -7.47 15.88 -7.19
CA LEU A 168 -8.66 16.74 -7.09
C LEU A 168 -8.44 17.90 -6.10
N THR A 169 -7.72 17.66 -5.00
CA THR A 169 -7.50 18.66 -3.93
C THR A 169 -6.31 19.59 -4.18
N LYS A 170 -5.44 19.30 -5.16
CA LYS A 170 -4.24 20.08 -5.49
C LYS A 170 -4.53 21.55 -5.84
N ASN A 171 -5.69 21.86 -6.45
CA ASN A 171 -6.03 23.22 -6.88
C ASN A 171 -6.47 24.16 -5.74
N ALA A 172 -6.88 23.63 -4.58
CA ALA A 172 -7.38 24.43 -3.47
C ALA A 172 -6.29 25.00 -2.56
N LYS A 173 -5.01 24.66 -2.80
CA LYS A 173 -3.93 24.78 -1.79
C LYS A 173 -2.87 25.85 -2.08
N VAL A 174 -3.13 26.78 -3.00
CA VAL A 174 -2.25 27.94 -3.23
C VAL A 174 -2.70 29.08 -2.32
N VAL A 175 -2.51 28.92 -1.01
CA VAL A 175 -2.57 30.06 -0.07
C VAL A 175 -1.40 29.92 0.89
N THR A 176 -0.46 30.84 0.71
CA THR A 176 0.79 31.01 1.46
C THR A 176 0.46 31.49 2.87
N GLU A 177 0.70 30.66 3.88
CA GLU A 177 0.81 31.14 5.27
C GLU A 177 2.08 30.62 5.93
N SER A 178 2.60 31.45 6.83
CA SER A 178 3.86 31.34 7.56
C SER A 178 4.12 29.96 8.20
N PRO A 179 5.40 29.59 8.40
CA PRO A 179 5.82 28.26 8.82
C PRO A 179 5.53 28.05 10.31
N ASP A 180 4.28 27.72 10.64
CA ASP A 180 3.92 27.15 11.93
C ASP A 180 3.78 25.63 11.81
N HIS A 181 4.15 24.84 12.82
CA HIS A 181 4.09 23.37 12.77
C HIS A 181 2.67 22.84 12.52
N LEU A 182 1.64 23.60 12.91
CA LEU A 182 0.23 23.29 12.70
C LEU A 182 -0.29 23.72 11.31
N SER A 183 0.47 24.52 10.56
CA SER A 183 0.06 25.01 9.24
C SER A 183 -0.15 23.87 8.24
N ILE A 184 0.66 22.80 8.31
CA ILE A 184 0.52 21.61 7.46
C ILE A 184 -0.81 20.90 7.76
N PHE A 185 -1.18 20.74 9.04
CA PHE A 185 -2.47 20.15 9.39
C PHE A 185 -3.65 20.99 8.90
N LYS A 186 -3.56 22.32 8.98
CA LYS A 186 -4.57 23.22 8.40
C LYS A 186 -4.63 23.11 6.87
N LEU A 187 -3.48 23.11 6.20
CA LEU A 187 -3.38 23.02 4.73
C LEU A 187 -3.93 21.71 4.17
N TYR A 188 -3.81 20.62 4.94
CA TYR A 188 -4.31 19.29 4.58
C TYR A 188 -5.56 18.87 5.38
N CYS A 189 -6.29 19.81 6.00
CA CYS A 189 -7.41 19.47 6.88
C CYS A 189 -8.52 18.71 6.15
N TRP A 190 -8.77 19.03 4.87
CA TRP A 190 -9.76 18.34 4.05
C TRP A 190 -9.44 16.85 3.83
N GLN A 191 -8.16 16.48 3.77
CA GLN A 191 -7.76 15.08 3.64
C GLN A 191 -7.98 14.33 4.96
N TRP A 192 -7.70 14.98 6.09
CA TRP A 192 -8.00 14.44 7.42
C TRP A 192 -9.49 14.33 7.69
N LEU A 193 -10.28 15.33 7.30
CA LEU A 193 -11.74 15.30 7.40
C LEU A 193 -12.30 14.11 6.60
N LEU A 194 -11.86 13.93 5.35
CA LEU A 194 -12.25 12.77 4.56
C LEU A 194 -11.82 11.45 5.22
N GLY A 195 -10.60 11.37 5.76
CA GLY A 195 -10.12 10.21 6.50
C GLY A 195 -11.01 9.89 7.72
N ILE A 196 -11.40 10.91 8.49
CA ILE A 196 -12.32 10.77 9.63
C ILE A 196 -13.72 10.34 9.15
N CYS A 197 -14.23 10.89 8.06
CA CYS A 197 -15.50 10.46 7.47
C CYS A 197 -15.45 8.99 7.02
N ILE A 198 -14.39 8.56 6.34
CA ILE A 198 -14.18 7.18 5.91
C ILE A 198 -14.10 6.24 7.12
N LEU A 199 -13.35 6.62 8.16
CA LEU A 199 -13.26 5.87 9.40
C LEU A 199 -14.63 5.78 10.11
N GLY A 200 -15.37 6.89 10.16
CA GLY A 200 -16.73 6.92 10.73
C GLY A 200 -17.68 5.97 9.99
N ILE A 201 -17.68 6.00 8.65
CA ILE A 201 -18.47 5.07 7.83
C ILE A 201 -18.05 3.62 8.10
N TYR A 202 -16.75 3.33 8.15
CA TYR A 202 -16.23 2.00 8.45
C TYR A 202 -16.71 1.50 9.82
N LEU A 203 -16.61 2.32 10.86
CA LEU A 203 -17.05 1.97 12.21
C LEU A 203 -18.57 1.78 12.26
N ILE A 204 -19.35 2.67 11.63
CA ILE A 204 -20.81 2.53 11.54
C ILE A 204 -21.15 1.19 10.91
N VAL A 205 -20.60 0.89 9.72
CA VAL A 205 -20.86 -0.37 9.01
C VAL A 205 -20.50 -1.58 9.88
N ILE A 206 -19.36 -1.55 10.59
CA ILE A 206 -18.95 -2.67 11.45
C ILE A 206 -19.91 -2.89 12.62
N TYR A 207 -20.32 -1.82 13.31
CA TYR A 207 -21.12 -1.94 14.52
C TYR A 207 -22.62 -2.07 14.27
N THR A 208 -23.15 -1.51 13.18
CA THR A 208 -24.59 -1.50 12.90
C THR A 208 -25.06 -2.67 12.04
N THR A 209 -24.17 -3.29 11.25
CA THR A 209 -24.56 -4.40 10.36
C THR A 209 -24.99 -5.62 11.18
N TYR A 210 -26.17 -6.16 10.85
CA TYR A 210 -26.66 -7.41 11.39
C TYR A 210 -26.06 -8.59 10.66
N VAL A 211 -25.49 -9.54 11.40
CA VAL A 211 -24.91 -10.76 10.86
C VAL A 211 -25.85 -11.93 11.16
N PRO A 212 -26.59 -12.43 10.15
CA PRO A 212 -27.45 -13.60 10.31
C PRO A 212 -26.63 -14.89 10.40
N ASP A 213 -27.32 -15.96 10.80
CA ASP A 213 -26.79 -17.31 10.73
C ASP A 213 -26.47 -17.68 9.28
N TRP A 214 -25.43 -18.47 9.07
CA TRP A 214 -25.00 -18.84 7.73
C TRP A 214 -24.55 -20.30 7.67
N VAL A 215 -24.61 -20.85 6.46
CA VAL A 215 -24.28 -22.24 6.17
C VAL A 215 -23.29 -22.25 5.02
N TYR A 216 -22.34 -23.19 5.05
CA TYR A 216 -21.38 -23.36 3.98
C TYR A 216 -20.95 -24.81 3.84
N THR A 217 -20.43 -25.14 2.66
CA THR A 217 -19.84 -26.44 2.37
C THR A 217 -18.32 -26.32 2.35
N VAL A 218 -17.62 -27.25 2.97
CA VAL A 218 -16.15 -27.31 2.91
C VAL A 218 -15.71 -27.69 1.50
N LYS A 219 -14.92 -26.81 0.89
CA LYS A 219 -14.40 -26.97 -0.49
C LYS A 219 -12.93 -27.34 -0.57
N ASP A 220 -12.27 -27.42 0.58
CA ASP A 220 -10.88 -27.86 0.68
C ASP A 220 -10.78 -29.35 0.34
N ILE A 221 -10.29 -29.67 -0.88
CA ILE A 221 -10.21 -31.03 -1.42
C ILE A 221 -9.28 -31.91 -0.57
N ASP A 222 -8.26 -31.31 0.03
CA ASP A 222 -7.27 -32.00 0.85
C ASP A 222 -7.79 -32.22 2.29
N SER A 223 -8.97 -31.66 2.63
CA SER A 223 -9.62 -31.85 3.92
C SER A 223 -10.44 -33.13 3.98
N ARG A 224 -10.36 -33.86 5.10
CA ARG A 224 -11.24 -35.00 5.41
C ARG A 224 -12.73 -34.65 5.45
N ASP A 225 -13.04 -33.36 5.57
CA ASP A 225 -14.39 -32.82 5.65
C ASP A 225 -14.88 -32.26 4.31
N TYR A 226 -14.16 -32.49 3.21
CA TYR A 226 -14.59 -32.06 1.87
C TYR A 226 -16.04 -32.47 1.57
N GLY A 227 -16.85 -31.51 1.14
CA GLY A 227 -18.26 -31.72 0.84
C GLY A 227 -19.20 -31.71 2.06
N LYS A 228 -18.69 -31.65 3.30
CA LYS A 228 -19.53 -31.51 4.49
C LYS A 228 -20.13 -30.12 4.60
N VAL A 229 -21.37 -30.06 5.06
CA VAL A 229 -22.12 -28.82 5.28
C VAL A 229 -22.07 -28.47 6.76
N PHE A 230 -21.65 -27.24 7.06
CA PHE A 230 -21.59 -26.69 8.41
C PHE A 230 -22.53 -25.49 8.54
N ALA A 231 -23.22 -25.42 9.67
CA ALA A 231 -24.04 -24.27 10.06
C ALA A 231 -23.35 -23.50 11.18
N VAL A 232 -23.38 -22.18 11.08
CA VAL A 232 -22.79 -21.24 12.03
C VAL A 232 -23.87 -20.31 12.55
N LYS A 233 -24.09 -20.35 13.87
CA LYS A 233 -25.05 -19.49 14.56
C LYS A 233 -24.37 -18.18 14.96
N CYS A 234 -24.92 -17.07 14.50
CA CYS A 234 -24.43 -15.72 14.73
C CYS A 234 -25.46 -14.82 15.37
N GLY A 235 -26.60 -14.58 14.70
CA GLY A 235 -27.71 -13.74 15.17
C GLY A 235 -27.34 -12.46 15.94
N THR A 236 -26.28 -11.74 15.55
CA THR A 236 -25.69 -10.65 16.37
C THR A 236 -25.35 -9.39 15.56
N ARG A 237 -25.10 -8.28 16.28
CA ARG A 237 -24.56 -7.01 15.76
C ARG A 237 -23.29 -6.64 16.51
N GLY A 238 -22.37 -5.95 15.85
CA GLY A 238 -21.19 -5.35 16.50
C GLY A 238 -20.18 -6.31 17.12
N ARG A 239 -20.26 -7.62 16.83
CA ARG A 239 -19.21 -8.56 17.22
C ARG A 239 -18.00 -8.41 16.29
N LEU A 240 -16.82 -8.26 16.87
CA LEU A 240 -15.55 -8.19 16.14
C LEU A 240 -14.88 -9.58 16.03
N ASP A 241 -15.16 -10.48 16.97
CA ASP A 241 -14.63 -11.83 16.97
C ASP A 241 -15.20 -12.68 15.83
N PRO A 242 -14.46 -13.69 15.36
CA PRO A 242 -14.95 -14.60 14.35
C PRO A 242 -15.99 -15.53 14.98
N PRO A 243 -16.91 -16.07 14.18
CA PRO A 243 -17.08 -15.92 12.73
C PRO A 243 -18.11 -14.86 12.32
N CYS A 244 -18.67 -14.14 13.31
CA CYS A 244 -19.88 -13.35 13.19
C CYS A 244 -19.62 -11.85 13.05
N ASN A 245 -18.45 -11.48 12.53
CA ASN A 245 -18.13 -10.08 12.26
C ASN A 245 -18.73 -9.60 10.94
N ALA A 246 -18.98 -8.29 10.89
CA ALA A 246 -19.58 -7.62 9.73
C ALA A 246 -18.67 -7.69 8.48
N VAL A 247 -17.34 -7.65 8.67
CA VAL A 247 -16.34 -7.72 7.59
C VAL A 247 -16.56 -9.02 6.79
N GLY A 248 -16.46 -10.16 7.45
CA GLY A 248 -16.62 -11.46 6.81
C GLY A 248 -18.04 -11.68 6.29
N TYR A 249 -19.06 -11.10 6.92
CA TYR A 249 -20.43 -11.17 6.40
C TYR A 249 -20.58 -10.44 5.06
N ILE A 250 -20.10 -9.20 4.95
CA ILE A 250 -20.18 -8.43 3.70
C ILE A 250 -19.38 -9.12 2.60
N ASP A 251 -18.17 -9.60 2.91
CA ASP A 251 -17.35 -10.31 1.93
C ASP A 251 -18.04 -11.59 1.43
N ARG A 252 -18.71 -12.35 2.32
CA ARG A 252 -19.52 -13.52 1.93
C ARG A 252 -20.68 -13.16 0.99
N GLN A 253 -21.34 -12.03 1.22
CA GLN A 253 -22.49 -11.61 0.41
C GLN A 253 -22.07 -11.08 -0.95
N VAL A 254 -20.98 -10.31 -1.01
CA VAL A 254 -20.57 -9.64 -2.25
C VAL A 254 -19.68 -10.54 -3.11
N LEU A 255 -18.69 -11.20 -2.52
CA LEU A 255 -17.76 -12.07 -3.25
C LEU A 255 -18.33 -13.47 -3.44
N GLY A 256 -19.18 -13.93 -2.53
CA GLY A 256 -19.63 -15.32 -2.48
C GLY A 256 -18.60 -16.24 -1.83
N ILE A 257 -19.06 -17.32 -1.21
CA ILE A 257 -18.24 -18.26 -0.42
C ILE A 257 -17.12 -18.91 -1.26
N ASN A 258 -17.34 -19.07 -2.56
CA ASN A 258 -16.40 -19.73 -3.47
C ASN A 258 -15.14 -18.91 -3.76
N HIS A 259 -15.23 -17.58 -3.60
CA HIS A 259 -14.17 -16.64 -3.94
C HIS A 259 -13.43 -16.15 -2.69
N MET A 260 -13.75 -16.71 -1.53
CA MET A 260 -13.09 -16.39 -0.26
C MET A 260 -11.86 -17.27 -0.04
N TYR A 261 -10.89 -16.72 0.69
CA TYR A 261 -9.69 -17.45 1.09
C TYR A 261 -9.98 -18.63 2.03
N GLN A 262 -9.46 -19.81 1.68
CA GLN A 262 -9.79 -21.09 2.33
C GLN A 262 -8.89 -21.43 3.52
N HIS A 263 -7.73 -20.77 3.69
CA HIS A 263 -6.77 -21.06 4.77
C HIS A 263 -6.54 -19.86 5.70
N PRO A 264 -7.59 -19.29 6.32
CA PRO A 264 -7.44 -18.13 7.20
C PRO A 264 -6.64 -18.45 8.47
N ALA A 265 -5.93 -17.44 8.99
CA ALA A 265 -5.07 -17.55 10.16
C ALA A 265 -5.82 -18.06 11.42
N TRP A 266 -7.13 -17.80 11.53
CA TRP A 266 -7.96 -18.23 12.66
C TRP A 266 -8.03 -19.74 12.87
N LYS A 267 -7.63 -20.54 11.86
CA LYS A 267 -7.60 -22.01 11.94
C LYS A 267 -6.61 -22.48 13.01
N ARG A 268 -5.61 -21.65 13.30
CA ARG A 268 -4.59 -21.86 14.34
C ARG A 268 -5.01 -21.34 15.72
N SER A 269 -6.24 -20.87 15.89
CA SER A 269 -6.71 -20.40 17.18
C SER A 269 -6.89 -21.56 18.18
N LYS A 270 -6.78 -21.25 19.48
CA LYS A 270 -6.99 -22.21 20.57
C LYS A 270 -8.37 -22.89 20.55
N ALA A 271 -9.36 -22.23 19.95
CA ALA A 271 -10.71 -22.77 19.76
C ALA A 271 -10.74 -23.88 18.70
N CYS A 272 -9.82 -23.84 17.73
CA CYS A 272 -9.82 -24.74 16.58
C CYS A 272 -8.83 -25.90 16.72
N THR A 273 -7.64 -25.68 17.31
CA THR A 273 -6.59 -26.71 17.44
C THR A 273 -5.92 -26.70 18.82
N TYR A 274 -5.46 -27.86 19.27
CA TYR A 274 -4.65 -27.98 20.49
C TYR A 274 -3.20 -27.49 20.29
N ASP A 275 -2.73 -27.43 19.04
CA ASP A 275 -1.34 -27.05 18.70
C ASP A 275 -1.14 -25.54 18.58
N SER A 276 -2.18 -24.75 18.85
CA SER A 276 -2.16 -23.29 18.82
C SER A 276 -0.93 -22.75 19.58
N PRO A 277 -0.11 -21.86 18.99
CA PRO A 277 -0.39 -21.06 17.78
C PRO A 277 0.04 -21.69 16.44
N HIS A 278 0.50 -22.94 16.44
CA HIS A 278 0.88 -23.66 15.22
C HIS A 278 -0.37 -24.17 14.49
N ALA A 279 -0.20 -24.48 13.20
CA ALA A 279 -1.19 -25.24 12.47
C ALA A 279 -1.16 -26.70 12.94
N GLY A 280 -2.34 -27.30 13.07
CA GLY A 280 -2.51 -28.67 13.51
C GLY A 280 -3.90 -29.18 13.15
N PRO A 281 -4.19 -30.46 13.38
CA PRO A 281 -5.54 -31.00 13.19
C PRO A 281 -6.56 -30.24 14.05
N PHE A 282 -7.78 -30.12 13.53
CA PHE A 282 -8.87 -29.55 14.30
C PHE A 282 -9.24 -30.45 15.47
N ARG A 283 -9.63 -29.82 16.58
CA ARG A 283 -10.13 -30.52 17.76
C ARG A 283 -11.43 -31.26 17.42
N LYS A 284 -11.71 -32.36 18.12
CA LYS A 284 -12.97 -33.11 17.94
C LYS A 284 -14.21 -32.28 18.33
N ASP A 285 -14.03 -31.34 19.26
CA ASP A 285 -15.02 -30.38 19.74
C ASP A 285 -14.89 -29.00 19.06
N ALA A 286 -14.13 -28.91 17.95
CA ALA A 286 -13.91 -27.62 17.30
C ALA A 286 -15.24 -27.01 16.83
N PRO A 287 -15.47 -25.71 17.07
CA PRO A 287 -16.63 -25.02 16.54
C PRO A 287 -16.70 -25.13 15.01
N SER A 288 -17.92 -25.22 14.48
CA SER A 288 -18.15 -25.39 13.04
C SER A 288 -17.39 -24.36 12.20
N TRP A 289 -17.33 -23.11 12.66
CA TRP A 289 -16.68 -22.01 11.97
C TRP A 289 -15.16 -22.14 11.79
N CYS A 290 -14.47 -23.05 12.49
CA CYS A 290 -13.05 -23.29 12.29
C CYS A 290 -12.73 -23.77 10.87
N HIS A 291 -13.68 -24.43 10.20
CA HIS A 291 -13.56 -24.84 8.80
C HIS A 291 -13.96 -23.73 7.82
N GLY A 292 -14.42 -22.59 8.33
CA GLY A 292 -15.01 -21.51 7.56
C GLY A 292 -13.95 -20.75 6.76
N PRO A 293 -14.23 -20.40 5.49
CA PRO A 293 -13.39 -19.49 4.75
C PRO A 293 -13.56 -18.05 5.27
N PHE A 294 -12.51 -17.25 5.15
CA PHE A 294 -12.50 -15.84 5.55
C PHE A 294 -11.52 -15.06 4.70
N GLU A 295 -11.95 -13.89 4.22
CA GLU A 295 -11.16 -13.06 3.31
C GLU A 295 -10.53 -11.87 4.08
N PRO A 296 -9.24 -11.95 4.48
CA PRO A 296 -8.59 -10.86 5.20
C PRO A 296 -8.38 -9.60 4.33
N GLU A 297 -8.33 -9.77 3.01
CA GLU A 297 -8.11 -8.68 2.04
C GLU A 297 -9.42 -8.20 1.38
N GLY A 298 -10.55 -8.47 2.03
CA GLY A 298 -11.89 -8.22 1.51
C GLY A 298 -12.25 -6.74 1.33
N ILE A 299 -13.51 -6.49 1.00
CA ILE A 299 -14.00 -5.16 0.61
C ILE A 299 -13.95 -4.21 1.80
N LEU A 300 -14.50 -4.62 2.95
CA LEU A 300 -14.54 -3.77 4.13
C LEU A 300 -13.14 -3.59 4.72
N SER A 301 -12.31 -4.64 4.69
CA SER A 301 -10.88 -4.58 5.07
C SER A 301 -10.07 -3.64 4.17
N SER A 302 -10.45 -3.48 2.90
CA SER A 302 -9.79 -2.54 1.99
C SER A 302 -10.02 -1.07 2.36
N ILE A 303 -11.05 -0.75 3.15
CA ILE A 303 -11.26 0.62 3.66
C ILE A 303 -10.14 1.03 4.61
N SER A 304 -9.67 0.13 5.48
CA SER A 304 -8.55 0.44 6.38
C SER A 304 -7.25 0.67 5.60
N ALA A 305 -7.10 0.07 4.42
CA ALA A 305 -5.95 0.34 3.56
C ALA A 305 -5.94 1.77 3.01
N ILE A 306 -7.10 2.30 2.64
CA ILE A 306 -7.26 3.70 2.22
C ILE A 306 -6.79 4.64 3.34
N LEU A 307 -7.21 4.39 4.58
CA LEU A 307 -6.81 5.19 5.74
C LEU A 307 -5.28 5.18 5.96
N SER A 308 -4.65 3.99 5.92
CA SER A 308 -3.19 3.87 6.02
C SER A 308 -2.45 4.61 4.91
N THR A 309 -2.97 4.58 3.68
CA THR A 309 -2.41 5.33 2.55
C THR A 309 -2.59 6.85 2.73
N ILE A 310 -3.71 7.33 3.29
CA ILE A 310 -3.91 8.76 3.62
C ILE A 310 -2.86 9.24 4.63
N ILE A 311 -2.58 8.45 5.67
CA ILE A 311 -1.51 8.75 6.63
C ILE A 311 -0.16 8.87 5.90
N GLY A 312 0.16 7.93 5.00
CA GLY A 312 1.36 8.01 4.17
C GLY A 312 1.42 9.29 3.33
N VAL A 313 0.30 9.71 2.71
CA VAL A 313 0.24 10.96 1.93
C VAL A 313 0.57 12.17 2.80
N HIS A 314 0.07 12.23 4.03
CA HIS A 314 0.38 13.32 4.95
C HIS A 314 1.88 13.42 5.23
N PHE A 315 2.55 12.30 5.55
CA PHE A 315 4.00 12.27 5.73
C PHE A 315 4.76 12.61 4.44
N GLY A 316 4.23 12.21 3.28
CA GLY A 316 4.76 12.60 1.98
C GLY A 316 4.73 14.12 1.77
N HIS A 317 3.64 14.78 2.18
CA HIS A 317 3.52 16.24 2.13
C HIS A 317 4.46 16.95 3.09
N VAL A 318 4.58 16.46 4.33
CA VAL A 318 5.58 16.96 5.29
C VAL A 318 6.99 16.90 4.69
N LEU A 319 7.35 15.77 4.07
CA LEU A 319 8.66 15.60 3.45
C LEU A 319 8.88 16.52 2.24
N VAL A 320 7.84 16.75 1.43
CA VAL A 320 7.88 17.72 0.32
C VAL A 320 8.10 19.14 0.84
N HIS A 321 7.38 19.52 1.90
CA HIS A 321 7.47 20.84 2.53
C HIS A 321 8.86 21.06 3.12
N MET A 322 9.36 20.14 3.96
CA MET A 322 10.69 20.24 4.58
C MET A 322 11.82 20.34 3.55
N LYS A 323 11.73 19.62 2.41
CA LYS A 323 12.70 19.74 1.31
C LYS A 323 12.67 21.07 0.56
N GLN A 324 11.64 21.89 0.72
CA GLN A 324 11.60 23.24 0.14
C GLN A 324 12.33 24.26 1.02
N PHE A 325 12.59 23.93 2.29
CA PHE A 325 13.32 24.77 3.25
C PHE A 325 14.77 24.29 3.51
N LEU A 326 15.21 23.23 2.83
CA LEU A 326 16.58 22.68 2.84
C LEU A 326 17.23 22.86 1.46
#